data_AF-A0A2M6X7F5-F1
#
_entry.id   AF-A0A2M6X7F5-F1
#
_cell.length_a   1.000
_cell.length_b   1.000
_cell.length_c   1.000
_cell.angle_alpha   90.00
_cell.angle_beta   90.00
_cell.angle_gamma   90.00
#
_symmetry.space_group_name_H-M   'P 1'
#
loop_
_entity.id
_entity.type
_entity.pdbx_description
1 polymer ?
#
loop_
_entity_poly.entity_id
_entity_poly.type
_entity_poly.pdbx_seq_one_letter_code
_entity_poly.pdbx_strand_id
1 'polypeptide(L)'
;MFRILLSLAILFAGLCTQAEVRVAFIDIRLQNGELVELEAGSRFAHVAIEIQNRWLHVSEMHGVELIDSLTRFGNEIEILKNPDLPSLTLQDIQPYLGKPYDFRFVWDDPTSSYCSKLIANILNIQPVPMEFTGSFWRLTRTPRQLANLPHGLPGISPFKLYQYLIGRRSFQSEQSKLNQCQGVL
;
A
#
# COMPACT_ATOMS: atom_id res chain seq x y z
N MET A 1 3.16 -55.45 22.48
CA MET A 1 3.99 -54.63 21.55
C MET A 1 3.12 -53.70 20.70
N PHE A 2 2.23 -52.89 21.31
CA PHE A 2 1.20 -52.13 20.57
C PHE A 2 0.91 -50.74 21.18
N ARG A 3 1.95 -50.03 21.66
CA ARG A 3 1.77 -48.75 22.39
C ARG A 3 2.68 -47.59 21.96
N ILE A 4 3.51 -47.75 20.92
CA ILE A 4 4.49 -46.71 20.51
C ILE A 4 4.04 -45.94 19.24
N LEU A 5 2.96 -46.34 18.59
CA LEU A 5 2.54 -45.76 17.30
C LEU A 5 1.58 -44.55 17.39
N LEU A 6 1.20 -44.08 18.58
CA LEU A 6 0.21 -42.99 18.72
C LEU A 6 0.81 -41.60 18.98
N SER A 7 2.14 -41.48 19.09
CA SER A 7 2.81 -40.21 19.45
C SER A 7 3.34 -39.41 18.25
N LEU A 8 3.27 -39.95 17.03
CA LEU A 8 3.84 -39.30 15.84
C LEU A 8 2.82 -38.48 15.02
N ALA A 9 1.52 -38.57 15.33
CA ALA A 9 0.47 -37.87 14.57
C ALA A 9 0.17 -36.43 15.06
N ILE A 10 0.75 -36.00 16.19
CA ILE A 10 0.45 -34.69 16.81
C ILE A 10 1.44 -33.59 16.38
N LEU A 11 2.55 -33.92 15.71
CA LEU A 11 3.56 -32.94 15.31
C LEU A 11 3.33 -32.25 13.95
N PHE A 12 2.27 -32.60 13.22
CA PHE A 12 1.98 -31.99 11.90
C PHE A 12 0.94 -30.86 11.92
N ALA A 13 0.40 -30.49 13.10
CA ALA A 13 -0.64 -29.46 13.22
C ALA A 13 -0.12 -28.01 13.33
N GLY A 14 1.20 -27.78 13.29
CA GLY A 14 1.80 -26.56 13.87
C GLY A 14 2.30 -25.48 12.91
N LEU A 15 2.27 -25.68 11.59
CA LEU A 15 2.83 -24.70 10.64
C LEU A 15 1.76 -24.21 9.66
N CYS A 16 0.59 -23.85 10.17
CA CYS A 16 -0.20 -22.83 9.48
C CYS A 16 0.54 -21.52 9.68
N THR A 17 1.42 -21.17 8.74
CA THR A 17 1.98 -19.83 8.64
C THR A 17 0.82 -18.88 8.74
N GLN A 18 0.75 -18.10 9.83
CA GLN A 18 -0.34 -17.16 10.02
C GLN A 18 -0.27 -16.18 8.87
N ALA A 19 -1.30 -16.22 8.05
CA ALA A 19 -1.43 -15.36 6.90
C ALA A 19 -1.62 -13.94 7.45
N GLU A 20 -0.60 -13.08 7.27
CA GLU A 20 -0.57 -11.70 7.79
C GLU A 20 -1.00 -10.68 6.72
N VAL A 21 -1.47 -9.51 7.15
CA VAL A 21 -1.68 -8.37 6.24
C VAL A 21 -0.35 -7.64 6.06
N ARG A 22 0.03 -7.40 4.80
CA ARG A 22 1.26 -6.66 4.44
C ARG A 22 0.93 -5.48 3.55
N VAL A 23 1.33 -4.28 3.97
CA VAL A 23 1.12 -3.03 3.23
C VAL A 23 2.49 -2.45 2.87
N ALA A 24 2.76 -2.31 1.58
CA ALA A 24 3.99 -1.74 1.05
C ALA A 24 3.81 -0.25 0.77
N PHE A 25 4.70 0.57 1.32
CA PHE A 25 4.81 2.00 1.08
C PHE A 25 6.06 2.26 0.26
N ILE A 26 5.90 3.01 -0.84
CA ILE A 26 6.91 3.11 -1.88
C ILE A 26 7.34 4.57 -2.03
N ASP A 27 8.65 4.78 -2.00
CA ASP A 27 9.25 6.04 -2.40
C ASP A 27 9.34 6.09 -3.94
N ILE A 28 9.00 7.24 -4.52
CA ILE A 28 9.13 7.44 -5.97
C ILE A 28 10.06 8.60 -6.18
N ARG A 29 11.05 8.41 -7.06
CA ARG A 29 12.00 9.45 -7.44
C ARG A 29 11.80 9.84 -8.89
N LEU A 30 11.87 11.13 -9.16
CA LEU A 30 11.93 11.69 -10.50
C LEU A 30 13.25 11.29 -11.18
N GLN A 31 13.35 11.49 -12.49
CA GLN A 31 14.56 11.14 -13.26
C GLN A 31 15.82 11.89 -12.77
N ASN A 32 15.66 13.05 -12.14
CA ASN A 32 16.74 13.83 -11.52
C ASN A 32 17.10 13.36 -10.09
N GLY A 33 16.47 12.29 -9.59
CA GLY A 33 16.68 11.74 -8.25
C GLY A 33 15.87 12.40 -7.13
N GLU A 34 15.14 13.49 -7.42
CA GLU A 34 14.29 14.17 -6.45
C GLU A 34 13.12 13.28 -6.03
N LEU A 35 12.78 13.32 -4.74
CA LEU A 35 11.67 12.57 -4.19
C LEU A 35 10.33 13.19 -4.64
N VAL A 36 9.40 12.33 -5.04
CA VAL A 36 8.00 12.72 -5.28
C VAL A 36 7.31 12.93 -3.94
N GLU A 37 7.21 14.20 -3.54
CA GLU A 37 6.50 14.58 -2.32
C GLU A 37 5.05 14.95 -2.63
N LEU A 38 4.09 14.17 -2.14
CA LEU A 38 2.66 14.48 -2.25
C LEU A 38 2.19 15.43 -1.13
N GLU A 39 2.79 15.32 0.05
CA GLU A 39 2.69 16.28 1.15
C GLU A 39 4.09 16.82 1.49
N ALA A 40 4.17 18.04 2.00
CA ALA A 40 5.46 18.64 2.34
C ALA A 40 6.24 17.78 3.35
N GLY A 41 7.47 17.39 3.01
CA GLY A 41 8.32 16.54 3.86
C GLY A 41 7.88 15.08 3.98
N SER A 42 6.92 14.65 3.17
CA SER A 42 6.46 13.25 3.13
C SER A 42 7.38 12.38 2.26
N ARG A 43 7.50 11.09 2.63
CA ARG A 43 8.36 10.13 1.91
C ARG A 43 7.64 9.33 0.83
N PHE A 44 6.39 8.95 1.08
CA PHE A 44 5.72 7.92 0.30
C PHE A 44 4.77 8.54 -0.74
N ALA A 45 4.92 8.12 -1.98
CA ALA A 45 4.09 8.57 -3.10
C ALA A 45 3.12 7.47 -3.59
N HIS A 46 3.36 6.21 -3.22
CA HIS A 46 2.52 5.09 -3.62
C HIS A 46 2.40 4.05 -2.51
N VAL A 47 1.31 3.28 -2.55
CA VAL A 47 1.01 2.24 -1.57
C VAL A 47 0.31 1.06 -2.24
N ALA A 48 0.61 -0.14 -1.76
CA ALA A 48 0.02 -1.41 -2.19
C ALA A 48 -0.22 -2.34 -1.00
N ILE A 49 -1.12 -3.32 -1.16
CA ILE A 49 -1.41 -4.33 -0.15
C ILE A 49 -1.24 -5.74 -0.74
N GLU A 50 -0.68 -6.67 0.02
CA GLU A 50 -0.45 -8.03 -0.46
C GLU A 50 -1.71 -8.89 -0.37
N ILE A 51 -2.04 -9.57 -1.47
CA ILE A 51 -3.14 -10.51 -1.64
C ILE A 51 -2.57 -11.78 -2.27
N GLN A 52 -2.53 -12.89 -1.52
CA GLN A 52 -2.07 -14.19 -2.02
C GLN A 52 -0.72 -14.13 -2.78
N ASN A 53 0.30 -13.51 -2.18
CA ASN A 53 1.65 -13.31 -2.75
C ASN A 53 1.72 -12.38 -3.98
N ARG A 54 0.67 -11.60 -4.24
CA ARG A 54 0.63 -10.57 -5.28
C ARG A 54 0.29 -9.23 -4.64
N TRP A 55 0.66 -8.13 -5.28
CA TRP A 55 0.41 -6.79 -4.77
C TRP A 55 -0.80 -6.19 -5.47
N LEU A 56 -1.83 -5.89 -4.69
CA LEU A 56 -2.95 -5.07 -5.14
C LEU A 56 -2.57 -3.60 -5.00
N HIS A 57 -2.71 -2.86 -6.09
CA HIS A 57 -2.48 -1.42 -6.11
C HIS A 57 -3.39 -0.74 -7.12
N VAL A 58 -3.31 0.58 -7.18
CA VAL A 58 -3.92 1.38 -8.25
C VAL A 58 -2.83 2.03 -9.07
N SER A 59 -2.85 1.91 -10.40
CA SER A 59 -2.00 2.70 -11.30
C SER A 59 -2.82 3.66 -12.14
N GLU A 60 -2.20 4.76 -12.57
CA GLU A 60 -2.84 5.75 -13.45
C GLU A 60 -3.30 5.14 -14.78
N MET A 61 -2.57 4.14 -15.30
CA MET A 61 -2.82 3.54 -16.62
C MET A 61 -3.80 2.37 -16.59
N HIS A 62 -3.79 1.54 -15.55
CA HIS A 62 -4.58 0.29 -15.51
C HIS A 62 -5.65 0.29 -14.43
N GLY A 63 -5.70 1.30 -13.55
CA GLY A 63 -6.60 1.29 -12.41
C GLY A 63 -6.18 0.27 -11.35
N VAL A 64 -7.16 -0.34 -10.68
CA VAL A 64 -6.95 -1.34 -9.64
C VAL A 64 -6.56 -2.69 -10.26
N GLU A 65 -5.33 -3.15 -10.02
CA GLU A 65 -4.79 -4.40 -10.57
C GLU A 65 -3.94 -5.17 -9.54
N LEU A 66 -3.78 -6.48 -9.78
CA LEU A 66 -2.83 -7.34 -9.06
C LEU A 66 -1.57 -7.52 -9.90
N ILE A 67 -0.41 -7.37 -9.26
CA ILE A 67 0.90 -7.53 -9.89
C ILE A 67 1.80 -8.43 -9.06
N ASP A 68 2.85 -8.96 -9.67
CA ASP A 68 3.74 -9.89 -8.97
C ASP A 68 4.89 -9.18 -8.26
N SER A 69 5.27 -7.98 -8.71
CA SER A 69 6.40 -7.22 -8.15
C SER A 69 6.17 -5.72 -8.16
N LEU A 70 6.58 -5.05 -7.08
CA LEU A 70 6.56 -3.60 -6.93
C LEU A 70 7.83 -2.90 -7.44
N THR A 71 8.83 -3.65 -7.90
CA THR A 71 10.14 -3.10 -8.33
C THR A 71 10.04 -2.08 -9.46
N ARG A 72 8.94 -2.07 -10.23
CA ARG A 72 8.70 -1.09 -11.29
C ARG A 72 8.27 0.30 -10.81
N PHE A 73 7.91 0.46 -9.53
CA PHE A 73 7.38 1.72 -9.00
C PHE A 73 8.40 2.54 -8.22
N GLY A 74 9.41 1.91 -7.62
CA GLY A 74 10.33 2.59 -6.72
C GLY A 74 11.45 1.69 -6.24
N ASN A 75 12.43 2.30 -5.58
CA ASN A 75 13.66 1.63 -5.15
C ASN A 75 13.63 1.24 -3.68
N GLU A 76 12.90 1.97 -2.84
CA GLU A 76 12.75 1.71 -1.42
C GLU A 76 11.30 1.38 -1.09
N ILE A 77 11.13 0.21 -0.46
CA ILE A 77 9.83 -0.25 0.00
C ILE A 77 9.90 -0.46 1.51
N GLU A 78 9.03 0.23 2.21
CA GLU A 78 8.75 -0.03 3.62
C GLU A 78 7.49 -0.86 3.73
N ILE A 79 7.60 -2.06 4.32
CA ILE A 79 6.47 -2.98 4.46
C ILE A 79 6.00 -2.93 5.91
N LEU A 80 4.75 -2.54 6.11
CA LEU A 80 4.09 -2.68 7.40
C LEU A 80 3.34 -4.01 7.45
N LYS A 81 3.63 -4.80 8.47
CA LYS A 81 3.05 -6.13 8.70
C LYS A 81 2.11 -6.11 9.89
N ASN A 82 0.97 -6.77 9.76
CA ASN A 82 0.07 -7.00 10.88
C ASN A 82 -0.26 -8.49 11.01
N PRO A 83 0.37 -9.20 11.97
CA PRO A 83 0.14 -10.62 12.18
C PRO A 83 -1.20 -10.93 12.85
N ASP A 84 -1.85 -9.92 13.46
CA ASP A 84 -3.13 -10.07 14.15
C ASP A 84 -4.33 -10.03 13.18
N LEU A 85 -4.11 -9.61 11.92
CA LEU A 85 -5.13 -9.57 10.88
C LEU A 85 -4.98 -10.76 9.93
N PRO A 86 -6.08 -11.44 9.57
CA PRO A 86 -6.02 -12.49 8.55
C PRO A 86 -5.62 -11.89 7.21
N SER A 87 -4.80 -12.59 6.45
CA SER A 87 -4.52 -12.20 5.05
C SER A 87 -5.82 -12.04 4.27
N LEU A 88 -5.81 -11.04 3.41
CA LEU A 88 -6.89 -10.76 2.50
C LEU A 88 -6.93 -11.80 1.37
N THR A 89 -8.15 -12.09 0.92
CA THR A 89 -8.46 -13.01 -0.16
C THR A 89 -8.85 -12.27 -1.43
N LEU A 90 -8.95 -13.00 -2.55
CA LEU A 90 -9.50 -12.44 -3.79
C LEU A 90 -10.96 -11.98 -3.64
N GLN A 91 -11.73 -12.60 -2.74
CA GLN A 91 -13.11 -12.21 -2.50
C GLN A 91 -13.20 -10.83 -1.84
N ASP A 92 -12.29 -10.52 -0.91
CA ASP A 92 -12.25 -9.22 -0.21
C ASP A 92 -11.97 -8.06 -1.16
N ILE A 93 -11.22 -8.32 -2.24
CA ILE A 93 -10.78 -7.28 -3.18
C ILE A 93 -11.61 -7.23 -4.47
N GLN A 94 -12.48 -8.21 -4.71
CA GLN A 94 -13.29 -8.30 -5.93
C GLN A 94 -14.06 -7.00 -6.23
N PRO A 95 -14.66 -6.31 -5.23
CA PRO A 95 -15.40 -5.08 -5.50
C PRO A 95 -14.55 -3.91 -5.99
N TYR A 96 -13.22 -4.02 -5.94
CA TYR A 96 -12.28 -2.96 -6.31
C TYR A 96 -11.57 -3.23 -7.64
N LEU A 97 -11.37 -4.50 -8.01
CA LEU A 97 -10.62 -4.87 -9.22
C LEU A 97 -11.17 -4.20 -10.47
N GLY A 98 -10.27 -3.65 -11.29
CA GLY A 98 -10.59 -2.97 -12.54
C GLY A 98 -11.15 -1.55 -12.40
N LYS A 99 -11.35 -1.02 -11.17
CA LYS A 99 -11.74 0.39 -11.02
C LYS A 99 -10.67 1.32 -11.59
N PRO A 100 -11.03 2.34 -12.39
CA PRO A 100 -10.09 3.33 -12.89
C PRO A 100 -9.42 4.14 -11.78
N TYR A 101 -8.27 4.73 -12.11
CA TYR A 101 -7.60 5.69 -11.25
C TYR A 101 -8.40 6.99 -11.09
N ASP A 102 -8.46 7.50 -9.86
CA ASP A 102 -9.15 8.75 -9.52
C ASP A 102 -8.19 9.95 -9.53
N PHE A 103 -8.14 10.66 -10.66
CA PHE A 103 -7.34 11.89 -10.81
C PHE A 103 -7.90 13.11 -10.07
N ARG A 104 -9.14 13.02 -9.58
CA ARG A 104 -9.83 14.08 -8.85
C ARG A 104 -9.69 13.93 -7.34
N PHE A 105 -9.28 12.75 -6.88
CA PHE A 105 -9.12 12.37 -5.47
C PHE A 105 -10.40 12.57 -4.64
N VAL A 106 -11.54 12.15 -5.18
CA VAL A 106 -12.86 12.21 -4.51
C VAL A 106 -13.05 10.95 -3.67
N TRP A 107 -13.13 11.10 -2.35
CA TRP A 107 -13.28 9.97 -1.43
C TRP A 107 -14.52 9.13 -1.70
N ASP A 108 -15.68 9.77 -1.82
CA ASP A 108 -16.97 9.06 -1.91
C ASP A 108 -17.31 8.58 -3.32
N ASP A 109 -16.42 8.73 -4.32
CA ASP A 109 -16.65 8.19 -5.66
C ASP A 109 -16.53 6.65 -5.64
N PRO A 110 -17.61 5.88 -5.86
CA PRO A 110 -17.54 4.43 -5.81
C PRO A 110 -16.92 3.84 -7.08
N THR A 111 -16.83 4.62 -8.15
CA THR A 111 -16.46 4.17 -9.50
C THR A 111 -14.96 4.22 -9.76
N SER A 112 -14.20 4.94 -8.95
CA SER A 112 -12.76 5.13 -9.12
C SER A 112 -12.03 5.07 -7.78
N SER A 113 -10.72 4.86 -7.82
CA SER A 113 -9.90 4.86 -6.61
C SER A 113 -8.52 5.45 -6.86
N TYR A 114 -7.85 5.91 -5.81
CA TYR A 114 -6.41 6.16 -5.82
C TYR A 114 -5.74 5.24 -4.81
N CYS A 115 -4.42 5.13 -4.87
CA CYS A 115 -3.65 4.10 -4.15
C CYS A 115 -4.00 4.01 -2.66
N SER A 116 -3.92 5.11 -1.93
CA SER A 116 -4.20 5.15 -0.48
C SER A 116 -5.69 5.04 -0.14
N LYS A 117 -6.61 5.55 -0.96
CA LYS A 117 -8.06 5.32 -0.80
C LYS A 117 -8.42 3.84 -0.90
N LEU A 118 -7.84 3.13 -1.86
CA LEU A 118 -8.08 1.69 -2.02
C LEU A 118 -7.72 0.95 -0.72
N ILE A 119 -6.51 1.16 -0.21
CA ILE A 119 -6.03 0.44 0.96
C ILE A 119 -6.82 0.84 2.22
N ALA A 120 -7.10 2.14 2.38
CA ALA A 120 -7.90 2.61 3.50
C ALA A 120 -9.31 2.00 3.51
N ASN A 121 -9.97 1.91 2.34
CA ASN A 121 -11.29 1.28 2.23
C ASN A 121 -11.25 -0.22 2.57
N ILE A 122 -10.25 -0.95 2.08
CA ILE A 122 -10.06 -2.38 2.40
C ILE A 122 -9.87 -2.59 3.90
N LEU A 123 -9.12 -1.71 4.55
CA LEU A 123 -8.80 -1.79 5.98
C LEU A 123 -9.81 -1.04 6.88
N ASN A 124 -10.91 -0.54 6.32
CA ASN A 124 -11.94 0.25 7.01
C ASN A 124 -11.37 1.46 7.79
N ILE A 125 -10.39 2.15 7.19
CA ILE A 125 -9.75 3.35 7.74
C ILE A 125 -10.53 4.57 7.28
N GLN A 126 -10.89 5.43 8.24
CA GLN A 126 -11.62 6.66 7.96
C GLN A 126 -10.74 7.68 7.22
N PRO A 127 -11.32 8.48 6.31
CA PRO A 127 -10.59 9.57 5.68
C PRO A 127 -10.22 10.66 6.70
N VAL A 128 -9.23 11.44 6.31
CA VAL A 128 -8.79 12.68 6.96
C VAL A 128 -8.83 13.82 5.94
N PRO A 129 -8.81 15.09 6.37
CA PRO A 129 -8.66 16.20 5.44
C PRO A 129 -7.38 16.06 4.59
N MET A 130 -7.54 16.12 3.27
CA MET A 130 -6.41 16.03 2.34
C MET A 130 -5.67 17.34 2.18
N GLU A 131 -4.36 17.19 1.96
CA GLU A 131 -3.44 18.29 1.69
C GLU A 131 -2.65 17.97 0.42
N PHE A 132 -2.40 19.00 -0.38
CA PHE A 132 -1.64 18.91 -1.61
C PHE A 132 -0.46 19.90 -1.57
N THR A 133 0.32 19.81 -0.49
CA THR A 133 1.39 20.77 -0.13
C THR A 133 2.77 20.38 -0.67
N GLY A 134 2.93 19.12 -1.09
CA GLY A 134 4.18 18.59 -1.60
C GLY A 134 4.64 19.23 -2.91
N SER A 135 5.95 19.14 -3.17
CA SER A 135 6.59 19.74 -4.35
C SER A 135 6.04 19.18 -5.66
N PHE A 136 5.64 17.90 -5.69
CA PHE A 136 5.12 17.21 -6.87
C PHE A 136 3.99 17.98 -7.54
N TRP A 137 3.04 18.49 -6.76
CA TRP A 137 1.86 19.17 -7.30
C TRP A 137 2.25 20.46 -8.01
N ARG A 138 3.17 21.24 -7.43
CA ARG A 138 3.64 22.51 -8.03
C ARG A 138 4.42 22.28 -9.33
N LEU A 139 5.14 21.17 -9.42
CA LEU A 139 5.94 20.81 -10.59
C LEU A 139 5.10 20.22 -11.74
N THR A 140 3.99 19.57 -11.43
CA THR A 140 3.21 18.79 -12.43
C THR A 140 1.88 19.44 -12.81
N ARG A 141 1.45 20.49 -12.13
CA ARG A 141 0.15 21.13 -12.36
C ARG A 141 0.27 22.63 -12.56
N THR A 142 -0.58 23.15 -13.45
CA THR A 142 -0.79 24.59 -13.58
C THR A 142 -1.44 25.17 -12.31
N PRO A 143 -1.30 26.48 -12.04
CA PRO A 143 -1.97 27.13 -10.92
C PRO A 143 -3.49 26.88 -10.88
N ARG A 144 -4.14 26.84 -12.05
CA ARG A 144 -5.58 26.53 -12.15
C ARG A 144 -5.90 25.09 -11.72
N GLN A 145 -5.07 24.12 -12.11
CA GLN A 145 -5.26 22.73 -11.71
C GLN A 145 -4.99 22.51 -10.22
N LEU A 146 -4.03 23.24 -9.64
CA LEU A 146 -3.76 23.22 -8.20
C LEU A 146 -4.92 23.79 -7.38
N ALA A 147 -5.51 24.89 -7.85
CA ALA A 147 -6.66 25.52 -7.20
C ALA A 147 -7.92 24.62 -7.20
N ASN A 148 -8.01 23.68 -8.16
CA ASN A 148 -9.14 22.75 -8.28
C ASN A 148 -8.92 21.42 -7.53
N LEU A 149 -7.79 21.25 -6.83
CA LEU A 149 -7.60 20.08 -5.98
C LEU A 149 -8.57 20.14 -4.78
N PRO A 150 -9.04 18.98 -4.28
CA PRO A 150 -10.02 18.92 -3.18
C PRO A 150 -9.37 19.17 -1.82
N HIS A 151 -8.75 20.35 -1.62
CA HIS A 151 -8.10 20.73 -0.36
C HIS A 151 -9.08 20.69 0.81
N GLY A 152 -8.68 20.05 1.91
CA GLY A 152 -9.49 19.94 3.13
C GLY A 152 -10.70 19.01 3.02
N LEU A 153 -11.02 18.48 1.83
CA LEU A 153 -12.06 17.47 1.67
C LEU A 153 -11.56 16.10 2.17
N PRO A 154 -12.48 15.17 2.49
CA PRO A 154 -12.12 13.82 2.91
C PRO A 154 -11.21 13.13 1.88
N GLY A 155 -10.17 12.48 2.39
CA GLY A 155 -9.32 11.53 1.65
C GLY A 155 -8.20 11.02 2.55
N ILE A 156 -7.12 10.48 1.98
CA ILE A 156 -5.93 10.14 2.78
C ILE A 156 -4.72 9.99 1.84
N SER A 157 -3.59 10.61 2.14
CA SER A 157 -2.37 10.37 1.35
C SER A 157 -1.70 9.06 1.76
N PRO A 158 -0.76 8.53 0.94
CA PRO A 158 0.09 7.41 1.34
C PRO A 158 0.83 7.66 2.65
N PHE A 159 1.30 8.89 2.89
CA PHE A 159 2.04 9.24 4.09
C PHE A 159 1.15 9.29 5.34
N LYS A 160 -0.04 9.91 5.27
CA LYS A 160 -0.99 9.89 6.39
C LYS A 160 -1.48 8.47 6.70
N LEU A 161 -1.68 7.64 5.67
CA LEU A 161 -1.99 6.22 5.84
C LEU A 161 -0.86 5.47 6.54
N TYR A 162 0.40 5.71 6.14
CA TYR A 162 1.56 5.14 6.81
C TYR A 162 1.59 5.52 8.30
N GLN A 163 1.46 6.80 8.62
CA GLN A 163 1.42 7.30 10.00
C GLN A 163 0.29 6.67 10.82
N TYR A 164 -0.89 6.54 10.21
CA TYR A 164 -2.03 5.88 10.83
C TYR A 164 -1.73 4.41 11.16
N LEU A 165 -1.19 3.66 10.21
CA LEU A 165 -0.88 2.24 10.40
C LEU A 165 0.25 2.04 11.42
N ILE A 166 1.39 2.71 11.27
CA ILE A 166 2.53 2.55 12.19
C ILE A 166 2.22 3.02 13.62
N GLY A 167 1.27 3.94 13.79
CA GLY A 167 0.76 4.35 15.11
C GLY A 167 -0.07 3.27 15.80
N ARG A 168 -0.52 2.23 15.08
CA ARG A 168 -1.21 1.08 15.67
C ARG A 168 -0.18 0.05 16.11
N ARG A 169 -0.28 -0.38 17.38
CA ARG A 169 0.62 -1.38 17.99
C ARG A 169 0.69 -2.72 17.22
N SER A 170 -0.32 -3.03 16.41
CA SER A 170 -0.41 -4.27 15.63
C SER A 170 0.33 -4.21 14.29
N PHE A 171 0.70 -3.03 13.78
CA PHE A 171 1.53 -2.92 12.59
C PHE A 171 3.00 -2.72 12.95
N GLN A 172 3.87 -3.55 12.38
CA GLN A 172 5.32 -3.52 12.59
C GLN A 172 6.02 -3.22 11.26
N SER A 173 7.02 -2.35 11.29
CA SER A 173 7.81 -2.01 10.12
C SER A 173 8.86 -3.10 9.83
N GLU A 174 8.91 -3.53 8.59
CA GLU A 174 9.98 -4.31 8.00
C GLU A 174 10.57 -3.50 6.84
N GLN A 175 11.81 -3.03 7.01
CA GLN A 175 12.54 -2.40 5.92
C GLN A 175 13.02 -3.46 4.95
N SER A 176 12.51 -3.45 3.72
CA SER A 176 13.02 -4.30 2.65
C SER A 176 14.09 -3.54 1.88
N LYS A 177 15.36 -3.95 2.00
CA LYS A 177 16.42 -3.48 1.09
C LYS A 177 16.34 -4.31 -0.20
N LEU A 178 15.57 -3.84 -1.18
CA LEU A 178 15.37 -4.58 -2.45
C LEU A 178 16.65 -4.72 -3.30
N ASN A 179 17.72 -3.97 -3.01
CA ASN A 179 18.90 -3.88 -3.88
C ASN A 179 20.26 -4.22 -3.24
N GLN A 180 20.32 -5.00 -2.15
CA GLN A 180 21.64 -5.40 -1.59
C GLN A 180 22.34 -6.58 -2.30
N CYS A 181 21.78 -7.15 -3.37
CA CYS A 181 22.37 -8.27 -4.12
C CYS A 181 22.72 -7.96 -5.58
N GLN A 182 23.11 -6.74 -5.90
CA GLN A 182 23.73 -6.42 -7.20
C GLN A 182 25.06 -5.70 -6.98
N GLY A 183 26.10 -6.50 -6.70
CA GLY A 183 27.44 -6.01 -6.44
C GLY A 183 28.48 -7.13 -6.33
N VAL A 184 28.39 -8.15 -7.17
CA VAL A 184 29.50 -9.08 -7.46
C VAL A 184 29.44 -9.40 -8.95
N LEU A 185 30.01 -8.52 -9.78
CA LEU A 185 30.59 -8.86 -11.08
C LEU A 185 31.81 -7.96 -11.30
#